data_AF-A0A0S8E8V0-F1
#
_entry.id   AF-A0A0S8E8V0-F1
#
_cell.length_a   1.000
_cell.length_b   1.000
_cell.length_c   1.000
_cell.angle_alpha   90.00
_cell.angle_beta   90.00
_cell.angle_gamma   90.00
#
_symmetry.space_group_name_H-M   'P 1'
#
loop_
_entity.id
_entity.type
_entity.pdbx_description
1 polymer ?
#
loop_
_entity_poly.entity_id
_entity_poly.type
_entity_poly.pdbx_seq_one_letter_code
_entity_poly.pdbx_strand_id
1 'polypeptide(L)'
;MKTRICTAFAIAWAMMTLCADVNFAANGLDIHFTDNGVVQDGDDYDDVFVHGSSVVAVTGGTIGKLWSRDNSIVNISGGRITYAQSHEQSTININGGTVTEPSILDYSGTVNVRGGTCWNITVGAGTLNLFGGQIIGMGISAPAPGGAVHVYGHGFEYYPVAGLSDGRLEGFWRDGTPFSIDFLRDAYRAAVLHEISGDSAPAINAGEDRTVLATVGTTAEVTLYGSASSDSDLGKLVYEWTWTIDGITYSANGANPTIMLPVGIHTIELSVSNDNVDLGADKVVITVQTLTQQIHGVRAAKLRFLEDIDAVLEKEKQAAGALTRMLINGNFGDLARNDVVAARQTIYSSMEYHVKSRKILQNSIGSLQDTLLLLGSPVETME
;
A
#
# COMPACT_ATOMS: atom_id res chain seq x y z
N MET A 1 7.12 -64.09 5.35
CA MET A 1 5.72 -63.86 5.78
C MET A 1 5.63 -62.37 6.15
N LYS A 2 5.54 -61.47 5.15
CA LYS A 2 4.33 -60.79 4.64
C LYS A 2 3.40 -60.22 5.74
N THR A 3 2.83 -59.01 5.75
CA THR A 3 2.98 -57.66 5.13
C THR A 3 1.82 -56.81 5.74
N ARG A 4 1.92 -55.46 5.74
CA ARG A 4 0.83 -54.42 5.70
C ARG A 4 0.14 -54.02 7.04
N ILE A 5 -0.36 -52.81 7.34
CA ILE A 5 -0.38 -51.38 6.87
C ILE A 5 -1.40 -50.64 7.81
N CYS A 6 -1.36 -49.29 7.87
CA CYS A 6 -2.42 -48.32 8.32
C CYS A 6 -2.45 -47.91 9.83
N THR A 7 -2.06 -46.66 10.18
CA THR A 7 -2.89 -45.43 10.47
C THR A 7 -3.87 -45.56 11.65
N ALA A 8 -4.22 -44.58 12.49
CA ALA A 8 -3.79 -43.24 12.95
C ALA A 8 -4.97 -42.71 13.84
N PHE A 9 -4.76 -41.62 14.59
CA PHE A 9 -5.76 -40.66 15.13
C PHE A 9 -6.44 -40.85 16.51
N ALA A 10 -6.44 -39.71 17.22
CA ALA A 10 -7.31 -39.25 18.31
C ALA A 10 -7.01 -39.77 19.74
N ILE A 11 -6.17 -39.04 20.48
CA ILE A 11 -6.47 -38.36 21.77
C ILE A 11 -5.22 -37.51 22.09
N ALA A 12 -5.05 -36.42 21.35
CA ALA A 12 -4.15 -35.31 21.69
C ALA A 12 -4.84 -33.98 21.36
N TRP A 13 -6.16 -33.96 21.50
CA TRP A 13 -7.05 -32.87 21.14
C TRP A 13 -7.96 -32.53 22.34
N ALA A 14 -7.32 -32.22 23.47
CA ALA A 14 -7.96 -31.62 24.64
C ALA A 14 -7.02 -30.68 25.43
N MET A 15 -5.82 -30.38 24.91
CA MET A 15 -4.88 -29.39 25.50
C MET A 15 -4.54 -28.22 24.57
N MET A 16 -5.21 -28.13 23.41
CA MET A 16 -5.12 -26.98 22.49
C MET A 16 -6.52 -26.40 22.30
N THR A 17 -7.06 -25.78 23.35
CA THR A 17 -8.16 -24.80 23.31
C THR A 17 -8.53 -24.42 24.75
N LEU A 18 -7.59 -23.75 25.43
CA LEU A 18 -7.96 -22.75 26.42
C LEU A 18 -7.22 -21.46 26.04
N CYS A 19 -7.68 -20.88 24.93
CA CYS A 19 -7.53 -19.45 24.70
C CYS A 19 -8.31 -18.73 25.82
N ALA A 20 -7.57 -18.25 26.80
CA ALA A 20 -7.78 -16.95 27.42
C ALA A 20 -6.53 -16.70 28.23
N ASP A 21 -5.69 -15.78 27.76
CA ASP A 21 -4.82 -15.04 28.66
C ASP A 21 -5.75 -14.49 29.75
N VAL A 22 -5.74 -15.12 30.92
CA VAL A 22 -6.45 -14.61 32.08
C VAL A 22 -5.59 -13.47 32.61
N ASN A 23 -5.53 -12.37 31.86
CA ASN A 23 -4.97 -11.12 32.32
C ASN A 23 -5.94 -10.59 33.37
N PHE A 24 -5.57 -10.78 34.64
CA PHE A 24 -6.20 -10.07 35.73
C PHE A 24 -5.99 -8.58 35.47
N ALA A 25 -7.08 -7.81 35.45
CA ALA A 25 -7.03 -6.36 35.46
C ALA A 25 -6.04 -5.91 36.55
N ALA A 26 -4.89 -5.41 36.15
CA ALA A 26 -3.97 -4.76 37.06
C ALA A 26 -4.67 -3.48 37.52
N ASN A 27 -4.90 -3.32 38.83
CA ASN A 27 -5.51 -2.12 39.39
C ASN A 27 -4.45 -1.43 40.27
N GLY A 28 -4.10 -0.19 39.95
CA GLY A 28 -3.21 0.67 40.74
C GLY A 28 -1.76 0.15 40.86
N LEU A 29 -1.21 -0.36 39.76
CA LEU A 29 0.18 -0.84 39.69
C LEU A 29 1.00 -0.04 38.68
N ASP A 30 2.32 -0.05 38.90
CA ASP A 30 3.31 0.40 37.92
C ASP A 30 3.69 -0.78 37.01
N ILE A 31 3.86 -0.55 35.72
CA ILE A 31 4.30 -1.56 34.76
C ILE A 31 5.45 -1.04 33.88
N HIS A 32 6.43 -1.92 33.62
CA HIS A 32 7.56 -1.64 32.74
C HIS A 32 7.55 -2.57 31.54
N PHE A 33 7.52 -1.98 30.35
CA PHE A 33 7.69 -2.66 29.07
C PHE A 33 9.13 -2.50 28.59
N THR A 34 9.90 -3.58 28.67
CA THR A 34 11.23 -3.74 28.03
C THR A 34 11.18 -4.58 26.76
N ASP A 35 9.99 -5.10 26.43
CA ASP A 35 9.63 -5.81 25.21
C ASP A 35 8.26 -5.31 24.73
N ASN A 36 7.84 -5.75 23.53
CA ASN A 36 6.53 -5.38 22.99
C ASN A 36 5.38 -5.79 23.91
N GLY A 37 4.33 -4.98 23.97
CA GLY A 37 3.23 -5.21 24.90
C GLY A 37 1.92 -4.53 24.52
N VAL A 38 0.88 -4.78 25.33
CA VAL A 38 -0.45 -4.21 25.14
C VAL A 38 -1.00 -3.76 26.50
N VAL A 39 -1.59 -2.58 26.53
CA VAL A 39 -2.53 -2.13 27.57
C VAL A 39 -3.93 -2.16 26.97
N GLN A 40 -4.83 -2.92 27.58
CA GLN A 40 -6.15 -3.27 27.04
C GLN A 40 -7.28 -2.78 27.94
N ASP A 41 -8.52 -2.93 27.45
CA ASP A 41 -9.71 -2.59 28.24
C ASP A 41 -9.77 -3.37 29.56
N GLY A 42 -10.03 -2.63 30.63
CA GLY A 42 -10.07 -3.17 32.00
C GLY A 42 -8.75 -3.05 32.75
N ASP A 43 -7.63 -2.75 32.07
CA ASP A 43 -6.38 -2.42 32.75
C ASP A 43 -6.47 -1.03 33.40
N ASP A 44 -5.91 -0.89 34.60
CA ASP A 44 -5.86 0.35 35.37
C ASP A 44 -4.47 0.50 36.03
N TYR A 45 -3.57 1.19 35.32
CA TYR A 45 -2.20 1.41 35.77
C TYR A 45 -2.03 2.83 36.30
N ASP A 46 -1.35 2.98 37.43
CA ASP A 46 -0.93 4.30 37.89
C ASP A 46 0.14 4.86 36.96
N ASP A 47 1.09 4.02 36.58
CA ASP A 47 2.32 4.42 35.90
C ASP A 47 2.74 3.32 34.89
N VAL A 48 2.90 3.69 33.62
CA VAL A 48 3.34 2.82 32.51
C VAL A 48 4.66 3.34 31.96
N PHE A 49 5.70 2.53 32.02
CA PHE A 49 7.02 2.85 31.51
C PHE A 49 7.36 2.00 30.29
N VAL A 50 7.82 2.63 29.21
CA VAL A 50 8.21 1.97 27.96
C VAL A 50 9.64 2.34 27.60
N HIS A 51 10.49 1.33 27.40
CA HIS A 51 11.94 1.49 27.25
C HIS A 51 12.50 0.76 26.03
N GLY A 52 13.76 1.06 25.71
CA GLY A 52 14.54 0.40 24.66
C GLY A 52 13.98 0.64 23.27
N SER A 53 13.74 -0.43 22.52
CA SER A 53 13.10 -0.40 21.19
C SER A 53 11.71 -1.04 21.20
N SER A 54 11.06 -1.07 22.37
CA SER A 54 9.78 -1.74 22.58
C SER A 54 8.64 -1.02 21.87
N VAL A 55 7.66 -1.79 21.39
CA VAL A 55 6.42 -1.28 20.81
C VAL A 55 5.24 -1.68 21.67
N VAL A 56 4.55 -0.69 22.25
CA VAL A 56 3.38 -0.92 23.12
C VAL A 56 2.12 -0.37 22.47
N ALA A 57 1.08 -1.20 22.38
CA ALA A 57 -0.24 -0.78 21.94
C ALA A 57 -1.15 -0.48 23.14
N VAL A 58 -1.71 0.73 23.19
CA VAL A 58 -2.76 1.09 24.16
C VAL A 58 -4.09 1.09 23.45
N THR A 59 -4.84 0.01 23.60
CA THR A 59 -6.15 -0.19 22.95
C THR A 59 -7.31 0.21 23.86
N GLY A 60 -7.06 0.37 25.16
CA GLY A 60 -8.08 0.55 26.18
C GLY A 60 -7.52 0.91 27.55
N GLY A 61 -8.35 0.80 28.58
CA GLY A 61 -7.94 0.94 29.99
C GLY A 61 -7.73 2.38 30.47
N THR A 62 -7.26 2.52 31.71
CA THR A 62 -6.90 3.79 32.34
C THR A 62 -5.42 3.79 32.70
N ILE A 63 -4.73 4.89 32.39
CA ILE A 63 -3.33 5.09 32.72
C ILE A 63 -3.19 6.44 33.43
N GLY A 64 -2.62 6.46 34.62
CA GLY A 64 -2.24 7.70 35.29
C GLY A 64 -1.15 8.41 34.49
N LYS A 65 0.05 7.84 34.41
CA LYS A 65 1.16 8.40 33.63
C LYS A 65 1.77 7.36 32.72
N LEU A 66 2.10 7.77 31.51
CA LEU A 66 2.77 6.99 30.51
C LEU A 66 4.08 7.69 30.16
N TRP A 67 5.21 7.01 30.35
CA TRP A 67 6.54 7.50 29.97
C TRP A 67 7.15 6.61 28.92
N SER A 68 7.43 7.19 27.76
CA SER A 68 8.17 6.55 26.67
C SER A 68 9.60 7.11 26.67
N ARG A 69 10.61 6.23 26.61
CA ARG A 69 12.06 6.59 26.61
C ARG A 69 12.82 5.85 25.51
N ASP A 70 14.11 6.13 25.36
CA ASP A 70 14.99 5.52 24.37
C ASP A 70 14.44 5.66 22.94
N ASN A 71 14.33 4.57 22.18
CA ASN A 71 13.75 4.51 20.83
C ASN A 71 12.38 3.80 20.85
N SER A 72 11.67 3.82 21.98
CA SER A 72 10.40 3.11 22.13
C SER A 72 9.27 3.75 21.33
N ILE A 73 8.25 2.95 21.00
CA ILE A 73 7.06 3.39 20.28
C ILE A 73 5.81 3.01 21.08
N VAL A 74 4.95 4.00 21.34
CA VAL A 74 3.65 3.78 21.96
C VAL A 74 2.55 4.16 20.99
N ASN A 75 1.66 3.23 20.70
CA ASN A 75 0.54 3.41 19.78
C ASN A 75 -0.78 3.42 20.55
N ILE A 76 -1.38 4.59 20.71
CA ILE A 76 -2.63 4.80 21.43
C ILE A 76 -3.78 4.84 20.44
N SER A 77 -4.69 3.86 20.53
CA SER A 77 -5.93 3.81 19.76
C SER A 77 -7.19 3.90 20.64
N GLY A 78 -7.06 3.72 21.95
CA GLY A 78 -8.14 3.81 22.93
C GLY A 78 -7.64 4.12 24.34
N GLY A 79 -8.53 4.02 25.32
CA GLY A 79 -8.21 4.26 26.73
C GLY A 79 -8.23 5.73 27.17
N ARG A 80 -7.99 5.93 28.48
CA ARG A 80 -7.92 7.24 29.14
C ARG A 80 -6.58 7.40 29.83
N ILE A 81 -5.79 8.35 29.35
CA ILE A 81 -4.43 8.60 29.84
C ILE A 81 -4.39 10.00 30.44
N THR A 82 -3.91 10.13 31.68
CA THR A 82 -3.82 11.46 32.30
C THR A 82 -2.58 12.18 31.78
N TYR A 83 -1.40 11.56 31.86
CA TYR A 83 -0.16 12.12 31.33
C TYR A 83 0.49 11.15 30.34
N ALA A 84 0.86 11.61 29.15
CA ALA A 84 1.61 10.81 28.18
C ALA A 84 2.85 11.59 27.74
N GLN A 85 4.02 11.13 28.17
CA GLN A 85 5.27 11.87 28.01
C GLN A 85 6.24 11.09 27.13
N SER A 86 6.69 11.74 26.06
CA SER A 86 7.79 11.28 25.24
C SER A 86 9.10 11.91 25.73
N HIS A 87 10.09 11.06 25.98
CA HIS A 87 11.46 11.43 26.30
C HIS A 87 12.42 10.86 25.25
N GLU A 88 13.61 11.46 25.13
CA GLU A 88 14.70 10.97 24.26
C GLU A 88 14.22 10.79 22.81
N GLN A 89 14.51 9.67 22.13
CA GLN A 89 14.12 9.42 20.74
C GLN A 89 12.79 8.65 20.61
N SER A 90 11.99 8.62 21.68
CA SER A 90 10.75 7.85 21.71
C SER A 90 9.64 8.50 20.88
N THR A 91 8.68 7.69 20.45
CA THR A 91 7.53 8.14 19.68
C THR A 91 6.23 7.72 20.34
N ILE A 92 5.33 8.68 20.57
CA ILE A 92 3.95 8.42 20.98
C ILE A 92 3.03 8.78 19.81
N ASN A 93 2.28 7.80 19.32
CA ASN A 93 1.28 7.96 18.27
C ASN A 93 -0.13 7.91 18.87
N ILE A 94 -0.88 8.99 18.76
CA ILE A 94 -2.26 9.12 19.24
C ILE A 94 -3.20 9.08 18.04
N ASN A 95 -3.88 7.95 17.87
CA ASN A 95 -4.86 7.71 16.81
C ASN A 95 -6.30 7.67 17.37
N GLY A 96 -6.47 7.56 18.69
CA GLY A 96 -7.76 7.47 19.37
C GLY A 96 -7.62 7.63 20.88
N GLY A 97 -8.70 7.37 21.63
CA GLY A 97 -8.72 7.53 23.09
C GLY A 97 -8.72 8.99 23.57
N THR A 98 -8.50 9.18 24.87
CA THR A 98 -8.38 10.50 25.49
C THR A 98 -7.06 10.61 26.23
N VAL A 99 -6.26 11.63 25.90
CA VAL A 99 -5.01 11.95 26.59
C VAL A 99 -5.12 13.36 27.16
N THR A 100 -5.07 13.49 28.48
CA THR A 100 -5.28 14.79 29.13
C THR A 100 -4.07 15.70 28.93
N GLU A 101 -2.86 15.17 29.08
CA GLU A 101 -1.64 15.95 28.91
C GLU A 101 -0.56 15.17 28.13
N PRO A 102 -0.62 15.19 26.79
CA PRO A 102 0.52 14.81 25.96
C PRO A 102 1.67 15.81 26.15
N SER A 103 2.88 15.34 26.42
CA SER A 103 4.03 16.21 26.54
C SER A 103 5.32 15.64 25.96
N ILE A 104 6.19 16.55 25.53
CA ILE A 104 7.50 16.26 24.96
C ILE A 104 8.52 17.10 25.73
N LEU A 105 9.12 16.57 26.80
CA LEU A 105 9.94 17.39 27.70
C LEU A 105 11.41 17.47 27.28
N ASP A 106 11.98 16.37 26.78
CA ASP A 106 13.41 16.25 26.45
C ASP A 106 13.70 16.33 24.93
N TYR A 107 14.98 16.47 24.57
CA TYR A 107 15.44 16.58 23.18
C TYR A 107 15.10 15.31 22.37
N SER A 108 14.59 15.52 21.15
CA SER A 108 14.27 14.53 20.09
C SER A 108 13.01 13.67 20.24
N GLY A 109 12.21 13.86 21.30
CA GLY A 109 10.97 13.09 21.48
C GLY A 109 9.92 13.49 20.44
N THR A 110 9.06 12.55 20.06
CA THR A 110 8.02 12.79 19.05
C THR A 110 6.64 12.41 19.56
N VAL A 111 5.67 13.32 19.44
CA VAL A 111 4.25 13.01 19.58
C VAL A 111 3.55 13.27 18.25
N ASN A 112 2.86 12.25 17.73
CA ASN A 112 2.06 12.35 16.53
C ASN A 112 0.58 12.21 16.89
N VAL A 113 -0.25 13.19 16.54
CA VAL A 113 -1.70 13.16 16.77
C VAL A 113 -2.41 13.05 15.42
N ARG A 114 -3.15 11.95 15.22
CA ARG A 114 -3.98 11.70 14.05
C ARG A 114 -5.47 11.58 14.39
N GLY A 115 -5.80 11.35 15.65
CA GLY A 115 -7.16 11.19 16.14
C GLY A 115 -7.27 11.28 17.66
N GLY A 116 -8.44 10.95 18.19
CA GLY A 116 -8.71 11.03 19.64
C GLY A 116 -8.87 12.46 20.16
N THR A 117 -8.88 12.59 21.49
CA THR A 117 -9.01 13.88 22.19
C THR A 117 -7.77 14.14 23.03
N CYS A 118 -7.08 15.24 22.76
CA CYS A 118 -5.98 15.76 23.56
C CYS A 118 -6.45 17.04 24.26
N TRP A 119 -6.22 17.18 25.58
CA TRP A 119 -6.52 18.45 26.25
C TRP A 119 -5.31 19.39 26.12
N ASN A 120 -4.40 19.37 27.08
CA ASN A 120 -3.31 20.33 27.11
C ASN A 120 -2.05 19.70 26.54
N ILE A 121 -1.52 20.22 25.42
CA ILE A 121 -0.28 19.70 24.85
C ILE A 121 0.90 20.59 25.25
N THR A 122 1.92 19.98 25.83
CA THR A 122 3.17 20.70 26.21
C THR A 122 4.32 20.26 25.34
N VAL A 123 4.91 21.20 24.59
CA VAL A 123 6.04 20.95 23.69
C VAL A 123 7.30 21.64 24.22
N GLY A 124 8.21 20.86 24.79
CA GLY A 124 9.54 21.29 25.21
C GLY A 124 10.48 21.40 24.01
N ALA A 125 11.45 20.49 23.90
CA ALA A 125 12.51 20.54 22.88
C ALA A 125 12.43 19.43 21.80
N GLY A 126 11.27 18.80 21.64
CA GLY A 126 11.03 17.80 20.60
C GLY A 126 9.94 18.20 19.61
N THR A 127 9.36 17.22 18.93
CA THR A 127 8.50 17.44 17.76
C THR A 127 7.06 17.00 18.03
N LEU A 128 6.12 17.92 17.88
CA LEU A 128 4.69 17.63 17.82
C LEU A 128 4.22 17.69 16.37
N ASN A 129 3.60 16.62 15.89
CA ASN A 129 2.96 16.59 14.58
C ASN A 129 1.45 16.39 14.71
N LEU A 130 0.65 17.31 14.15
CA LEU A 130 -0.81 17.28 14.20
C LEU A 130 -1.38 17.07 12.81
N PHE A 131 -2.09 15.94 12.64
CA PHE A 131 -2.78 15.57 11.40
C PHE A 131 -4.30 15.44 11.59
N GLY A 132 -4.78 15.49 12.83
CA GLY A 132 -6.18 15.26 13.19
C GLY A 132 -6.40 15.23 14.70
N GLY A 133 -7.60 14.80 15.09
CA GLY A 133 -8.02 14.76 16.50
C GLY A 133 -8.60 16.09 17.01
N GLN A 134 -9.05 16.06 18.26
CA GLN A 134 -9.60 17.22 18.96
C GLN A 134 -8.59 17.72 19.98
N ILE A 135 -8.10 18.95 19.81
CA ILE A 135 -7.24 19.63 20.80
C ILE A 135 -8.11 20.61 21.57
N ILE A 136 -8.27 20.40 22.87
CA ILE A 136 -9.20 21.16 23.72
C ILE A 136 -8.52 21.68 24.99
N GLY A 137 -9.26 22.21 25.96
CA GLY A 137 -8.66 22.74 27.19
C GLY A 137 -7.89 24.04 26.93
N MET A 138 -6.65 24.12 27.39
CA MET A 138 -5.77 25.29 27.19
C MET A 138 -5.08 25.29 25.83
N GLY A 139 -5.16 24.21 25.05
CA GLY A 139 -4.50 24.08 23.77
C GLY A 139 -3.01 23.72 23.89
N ILE A 140 -2.15 24.39 23.13
CA ILE A 140 -0.73 24.05 22.99
C ILE A 140 0.14 25.10 23.69
N SER A 141 1.06 24.64 24.53
CA SER A 141 2.08 25.47 25.19
C SER A 141 3.48 24.97 24.83
N ALA A 142 4.39 25.88 24.48
CA ALA A 142 5.79 25.56 24.22
C ALA A 142 6.72 26.33 25.16
N PRO A 143 6.87 25.87 26.43
CA PRO A 143 7.52 26.66 27.47
C PRO A 143 9.05 26.79 27.32
N ALA A 144 9.68 26.03 26.42
CA ALA A 144 11.12 26.05 26.17
C ALA A 144 11.42 26.24 24.68
N PRO A 145 12.50 26.95 24.31
CA PRO A 145 12.92 27.04 22.92
C PRO A 145 13.48 25.70 22.43
N GLY A 146 13.24 25.37 21.16
CA GLY A 146 13.81 24.19 20.49
C GLY A 146 12.79 23.13 20.10
N GLY A 147 11.54 23.23 20.56
CA GLY A 147 10.44 22.40 20.08
C GLY A 147 9.92 22.86 18.72
N ALA A 148 9.34 21.92 17.97
CA ALA A 148 8.67 22.18 16.71
C ALA A 148 7.21 21.70 16.79
N VAL A 149 6.27 22.53 16.35
CA VAL A 149 4.85 22.19 16.26
C VAL A 149 4.44 22.21 14.81
N HIS A 150 4.30 21.04 14.20
CA HIS A 150 3.84 20.92 12.82
C HIS A 150 2.34 20.71 12.80
N VAL A 151 1.60 21.57 12.08
CA VAL A 151 0.16 21.45 11.88
C VAL A 151 -0.10 21.19 10.41
N TYR A 152 -0.70 20.03 10.11
CA TYR A 152 -1.01 19.60 8.76
C TYR A 152 -2.52 19.71 8.54
N GLY A 153 -2.93 20.67 7.72
CA GLY A 153 -4.34 21.00 7.43
C GLY A 153 -4.45 22.06 6.35
N HIS A 154 -5.62 22.62 6.09
CA HIS A 154 -5.81 23.68 5.10
C HIS A 154 -6.74 24.78 5.61
N GLY A 155 -6.78 25.91 4.90
CA GLY A 155 -7.64 27.04 5.24
C GLY A 155 -7.29 27.67 6.60
N PHE A 156 -6.00 27.74 6.92
CA PHE A 156 -5.53 28.25 8.20
C PHE A 156 -5.87 29.74 8.38
N GLU A 157 -6.53 30.06 9.48
CA GLU A 157 -6.78 31.44 9.91
C GLU A 157 -6.27 31.62 11.35
N TYR A 158 -5.35 32.57 11.54
CA TYR A 158 -4.76 32.84 12.85
C TYR A 158 -5.30 34.14 13.44
N TYR A 159 -5.86 34.04 14.64
CA TYR A 159 -6.41 35.13 15.43
C TYR A 159 -5.46 35.44 16.60
N PRO A 160 -4.51 36.39 16.43
CA PRO A 160 -3.52 36.70 17.46
C PRO A 160 -4.13 37.46 18.65
N VAL A 161 -3.58 37.21 19.84
CA VAL A 161 -3.76 38.09 21.00
C VAL A 161 -2.75 39.23 20.91
N ALA A 162 -3.23 40.48 20.92
CA ALA A 162 -2.38 41.65 20.71
C ALA A 162 -1.23 41.74 21.73
N GLY A 163 0.00 41.81 21.22
CA GLY A 163 1.23 41.96 22.02
C GLY A 163 1.84 40.67 22.55
N LEU A 164 1.28 39.51 22.24
CA LEU A 164 1.80 38.18 22.58
C LEU A 164 1.92 37.31 21.33
N SER A 165 2.78 36.30 21.33
CA SER A 165 2.80 35.27 20.27
C SER A 165 1.86 34.11 20.60
N ASP A 166 0.72 34.49 21.17
CA ASP A 166 -0.39 33.64 21.59
C ASP A 166 -1.60 33.98 20.73
N GLY A 167 -2.52 33.05 20.58
CA GLY A 167 -3.67 33.23 19.70
C GLY A 167 -4.37 31.94 19.37
N ARG A 168 -5.40 32.03 18.55
CA ARG A 168 -6.17 30.88 18.09
C ARG A 168 -5.89 30.62 16.63
N LEU A 169 -5.53 29.39 16.30
CA LEU A 169 -5.44 28.90 14.94
C LEU A 169 -6.70 28.09 14.63
N GLU A 170 -7.46 28.55 13.64
CA GLU A 170 -8.58 27.80 13.07
C GLU A 170 -8.19 27.27 11.68
N GLY A 171 -8.86 26.22 11.24
CA GLY A 171 -8.63 25.62 9.94
C GLY A 171 -9.36 24.30 9.81
N PHE A 172 -8.96 23.50 8.83
CA PHE A 172 -9.52 22.20 8.54
C PHE A 172 -8.40 21.15 8.50
N TRP A 173 -8.63 19.98 9.09
CA TRP A 173 -7.80 18.81 8.86
C TRP A 173 -7.95 18.35 7.41
N ARG A 174 -7.07 17.44 6.98
CA ARG A 174 -7.06 16.92 5.60
C ARG A 174 -8.41 16.32 5.16
N ASP A 175 -9.15 15.73 6.10
CA ASP A 175 -10.48 15.13 5.85
C ASP A 175 -11.63 16.15 5.82
N GLY A 176 -11.32 17.45 5.94
CA GLY A 176 -12.28 18.54 6.01
C GLY A 176 -12.90 18.76 7.40
N THR A 177 -12.47 18.03 8.43
CA THR A 177 -12.92 18.26 9.80
C THR A 177 -12.36 19.59 10.32
N PRO A 178 -13.19 20.53 10.80
CA PRO A 178 -12.69 21.80 11.32
C PRO A 178 -11.97 21.62 12.66
N PHE A 179 -10.95 22.44 12.89
CA PHE A 179 -10.29 22.55 14.18
C PHE A 179 -10.16 24.02 14.62
N SER A 180 -10.00 24.20 15.93
CA SER A 180 -9.74 25.48 16.59
C SER A 180 -8.79 25.22 17.75
N ILE A 181 -7.56 25.70 17.67
CA ILE A 181 -6.47 25.40 18.60
C ILE A 181 -5.94 26.69 19.20
N ASP A 182 -6.01 26.80 20.52
CA ASP A 182 -5.36 27.89 21.24
C ASP A 182 -3.85 27.60 21.40
N PHE A 183 -3.02 28.58 21.06
CA PHE A 183 -1.58 28.60 21.28
C PHE A 183 -1.27 29.58 22.40
N LEU A 184 -0.52 29.12 23.41
CA LEU A 184 -0.18 29.87 24.61
C LEU A 184 1.33 29.88 24.84
N ARG A 185 1.81 30.89 25.59
CA ARG A 185 3.20 30.99 26.04
C ARG A 185 4.21 30.90 24.88
N ASP A 186 3.99 31.70 23.84
CA ASP A 186 4.80 31.76 22.62
C ASP A 186 4.79 30.49 21.76
N ALA A 187 3.90 29.52 22.02
CA ALA A 187 3.85 28.27 21.28
C ALA A 187 3.68 28.46 19.76
N TYR A 188 2.98 29.51 19.33
CA TYR A 188 2.77 29.75 17.91
C TYR A 188 4.07 30.08 17.17
N ARG A 189 5.12 30.56 17.85
CA ARG A 189 6.44 30.80 17.23
C ARG A 189 7.16 29.51 16.85
N ALA A 190 6.82 28.40 17.50
CA ALA A 190 7.31 27.07 17.16
C ALA A 190 6.44 26.39 16.09
N ALA A 191 5.31 27.02 15.70
CA ALA A 191 4.37 26.45 14.75
C ALA A 191 4.89 26.57 13.31
N VAL A 192 4.86 25.45 12.60
CA VAL A 192 5.06 25.37 11.15
C VAL A 192 3.77 24.81 10.57
N LEU A 193 3.08 25.62 9.79
CA LEU A 193 1.83 25.23 9.15
C LEU A 193 2.14 24.60 7.78
N HIS A 194 1.60 23.40 7.57
CA HIS A 194 1.71 22.65 6.34
C HIS A 194 0.34 22.61 5.68
N GLU A 195 0.20 23.35 4.59
CA GLU A 195 -1.06 23.44 3.85
C GLU A 195 -1.32 22.16 3.06
N ILE A 196 -2.26 21.33 3.53
CA ILE A 196 -2.70 20.08 2.92
C ILE A 196 -4.21 20.05 2.70
N SER A 197 -4.63 20.16 1.44
CA SER A 197 -6.04 20.14 1.06
C SER A 197 -6.49 18.73 0.64
N GLY A 198 -7.67 18.30 1.08
CA GLY A 198 -8.21 16.97 0.73
C GLY A 198 -8.43 16.77 -0.78
N ASP A 199 -8.40 17.84 -1.57
CA ASP A 199 -8.62 17.84 -3.02
C ASP A 199 -7.38 17.42 -3.84
N SER A 200 -6.19 17.39 -3.23
CA SER A 200 -4.95 16.89 -3.86
C SER A 200 -4.33 15.75 -3.07
N ALA A 201 -5.08 14.66 -2.91
CA ALA A 201 -4.49 13.42 -2.43
C ALA A 201 -3.24 13.05 -3.25
N PRO A 202 -2.16 12.59 -2.60
CA PRO A 202 -0.94 12.21 -3.27
C PRO A 202 -1.26 11.09 -4.26
N ALA A 203 -0.94 11.34 -5.52
CA ALA A 203 -1.01 10.33 -6.55
C ALA A 203 0.30 9.57 -6.51
N ILE A 204 0.34 8.41 -5.85
CA ILE A 204 1.52 7.53 -5.85
C ILE A 204 1.46 6.63 -7.08
N ASN A 205 2.55 6.57 -7.83
CA ASN A 205 2.61 5.85 -9.10
C ASN A 205 3.96 5.15 -9.24
N ALA A 206 3.94 3.82 -9.12
CA ALA A 206 5.10 2.93 -9.26
C ALA A 206 5.46 2.62 -10.74
N GLY A 207 4.65 3.10 -11.69
CA GLY A 207 4.75 2.82 -13.12
C GLY A 207 3.96 1.59 -13.54
N GLU A 208 3.91 1.36 -14.85
CA GLU A 208 3.19 0.20 -15.42
C GLU A 208 3.97 -1.12 -15.28
N ASP A 209 3.23 -2.22 -15.17
CA ASP A 209 3.76 -3.58 -15.24
C ASP A 209 4.51 -3.82 -16.55
N ARG A 210 5.64 -4.54 -16.49
CA ARG A 210 6.50 -4.71 -17.66
C ARG A 210 7.28 -6.01 -17.66
N THR A 211 7.59 -6.45 -18.87
CA THR A 211 8.44 -7.60 -19.13
C THR A 211 9.82 -7.13 -19.61
N VAL A 212 10.89 -7.61 -18.97
CA VAL A 212 12.27 -7.22 -19.28
C VAL A 212 13.11 -8.46 -19.61
N LEU A 213 14.05 -8.31 -20.55
CA LEU A 213 14.97 -9.38 -20.93
C LEU A 213 16.19 -9.44 -20.01
N ALA A 214 16.54 -10.65 -19.58
CA ALA A 214 17.82 -10.90 -18.91
C ALA A 214 18.97 -10.88 -19.93
N THR A 215 19.84 -9.87 -19.85
CA THR A 215 20.97 -9.67 -20.78
C THR A 215 22.30 -10.23 -20.25
N VAL A 216 22.46 -10.35 -18.93
CA VAL A 216 23.71 -10.83 -18.30
C VAL A 216 23.39 -11.90 -17.25
N GLY A 217 23.94 -13.11 -17.43
CA GLY A 217 24.10 -14.09 -16.34
C GLY A 217 22.82 -14.59 -15.64
N THR A 218 21.64 -14.48 -16.29
CA THR A 218 20.26 -14.72 -15.77
C THR A 218 19.61 -13.57 -15.00
N THR A 219 20.16 -12.36 -15.10
CA THR A 219 19.62 -11.15 -14.46
C THR A 219 19.36 -10.05 -15.49
N ALA A 220 18.46 -9.12 -15.14
CA ALA A 220 18.16 -7.91 -15.89
C ALA A 220 18.36 -6.66 -15.00
N GLU A 221 18.94 -5.62 -15.60
CA GLU A 221 18.97 -4.29 -15.02
C GLU A 221 17.63 -3.58 -15.31
N VAL A 222 16.98 -3.05 -14.27
CA VAL A 222 15.63 -2.47 -14.34
C VAL A 222 15.61 -1.13 -13.65
N THR A 223 15.28 -0.06 -14.38
CA THR A 223 15.04 1.28 -13.80
C THR A 223 13.59 1.40 -13.38
N LEU A 224 13.32 1.62 -12.09
CA LEU A 224 11.97 1.89 -11.55
C LEU A 224 11.56 3.35 -11.83
N TYR A 225 10.26 3.62 -11.98
CA TYR A 225 9.77 4.94 -12.40
C TYR A 225 8.72 5.48 -11.42
N GLY A 226 9.19 6.10 -10.33
CA GLY A 226 8.34 6.70 -9.30
C GLY A 226 8.07 8.18 -9.50
N SER A 227 8.78 8.84 -10.44
CA SER A 227 8.69 10.29 -10.65
C SER A 227 7.34 10.80 -11.17
N ALA A 228 6.44 9.90 -11.58
CA ALA A 228 5.05 10.25 -11.87
C ALA A 228 4.23 10.46 -10.60
N SER A 229 4.79 10.13 -9.42
CA SER A 229 4.16 10.42 -8.15
C SER A 229 4.14 11.93 -7.89
N SER A 230 3.03 12.43 -7.39
CA SER A 230 2.86 13.86 -7.12
C SER A 230 2.01 14.08 -5.88
N ASP A 231 2.37 15.12 -5.15
CA ASP A 231 1.58 15.71 -4.09
C ASP A 231 1.75 17.22 -4.27
N SER A 232 0.65 17.93 -4.58
CA SER A 232 0.70 19.39 -4.78
C SER A 232 0.63 20.17 -3.49
N ASP A 233 0.29 19.50 -2.38
CA ASP A 233 0.17 20.10 -1.07
C ASP A 233 1.47 20.01 -0.27
N LEU A 234 2.21 18.90 -0.43
CA LEU A 234 3.42 18.63 0.34
C LEU A 234 4.71 18.94 -0.43
N GLY A 235 5.77 19.26 0.32
CA GLY A 235 7.10 19.56 -0.19
C GLY A 235 7.84 18.40 -0.90
N LYS A 236 9.15 18.29 -0.72
CA LYS A 236 9.96 17.29 -1.43
C LYS A 236 9.57 15.84 -1.05
N LEU A 237 9.12 15.08 -2.03
CA LEU A 237 8.84 13.65 -1.88
C LEU A 237 10.11 12.82 -1.67
N VAL A 238 10.03 11.86 -0.74
CA VAL A 238 11.00 10.82 -0.44
C VAL A 238 10.43 9.49 -0.92
N TYR A 239 11.25 8.69 -1.60
CA TYR A 239 10.84 7.48 -2.29
C TYR A 239 11.63 6.28 -1.77
N GLU A 240 10.92 5.27 -1.31
CA GLU A 240 11.48 3.99 -0.88
C GLU A 240 10.84 2.86 -1.67
N TRP A 241 11.65 2.01 -2.27
CA TRP A 241 11.22 0.83 -2.99
C TRP A 241 11.59 -0.41 -2.21
N THR A 242 10.68 -1.37 -2.10
CA THR A 242 10.95 -2.67 -1.46
C THR A 242 10.47 -3.83 -2.33
N TRP A 243 11.22 -4.94 -2.29
CA TRP A 243 10.83 -6.19 -2.95
C TRP A 243 11.44 -7.38 -2.23
N THR A 244 10.90 -8.57 -2.46
CA THR A 244 11.38 -9.81 -1.82
C THR A 244 11.75 -10.85 -2.87
N ILE A 245 12.92 -11.47 -2.72
CA ILE A 245 13.38 -12.59 -3.55
C ILE A 245 13.77 -13.71 -2.58
N ASP A 246 13.18 -14.90 -2.75
CA ASP A 246 13.46 -16.09 -1.93
C ASP A 246 13.39 -15.87 -0.40
N GLY A 247 12.46 -15.00 0.03
CA GLY A 247 12.27 -14.65 1.44
C GLY A 247 13.23 -13.58 1.97
N ILE A 248 14.13 -13.06 1.15
CA ILE A 248 15.03 -11.94 1.49
C ILE A 248 14.44 -10.64 0.94
N THR A 249 14.27 -9.66 1.82
CA THR A 249 13.78 -8.32 1.46
C THR A 249 14.95 -7.42 1.07
N TYR A 250 14.76 -6.69 -0.02
CA TYR A 250 15.68 -5.71 -0.59
C TYR A 250 15.00 -4.35 -0.65
N SER A 251 15.81 -3.28 -0.66
CA SER A 251 15.30 -1.91 -0.83
C SER A 251 16.20 -1.04 -1.69
N ALA A 252 15.60 0.01 -2.26
CA ALA A 252 16.29 1.06 -3.02
C ALA A 252 15.62 2.41 -2.78
N ASN A 253 16.40 3.49 -2.87
CA ASN A 253 15.93 4.85 -2.60
C ASN A 253 15.96 5.72 -3.85
N GLY A 254 15.09 6.73 -3.88
CA GLY A 254 15.02 7.74 -4.94
C GLY A 254 13.85 7.53 -5.89
N ALA A 255 13.54 8.56 -6.69
CA ALA A 255 12.37 8.52 -7.58
C ALA A 255 12.50 7.42 -8.63
N ASN A 256 13.70 7.29 -9.24
CA ASN A 256 13.94 6.37 -10.35
C ASN A 256 15.23 5.53 -10.16
N PRO A 257 15.32 4.65 -9.15
CA PRO A 257 16.49 3.83 -8.93
C PRO A 257 16.62 2.73 -9.99
N THR A 258 17.84 2.26 -10.20
CA THR A 258 18.13 1.10 -11.04
C THR A 258 18.49 -0.10 -10.16
N ILE A 259 17.83 -1.24 -10.37
CA ILE A 259 17.99 -2.47 -9.60
C ILE A 259 18.31 -3.66 -10.50
N MET A 260 18.83 -4.74 -9.92
CA MET A 260 19.09 -6.00 -10.61
C MET A 260 18.08 -7.07 -10.18
N LEU A 261 17.38 -7.66 -11.13
CA LEU A 261 16.38 -8.69 -10.87
C LEU A 261 16.75 -10.00 -11.61
N PRO A 262 16.68 -11.16 -10.94
CA PRO A 262 16.86 -12.46 -11.60
C PRO A 262 15.64 -12.80 -12.47
N VAL A 263 15.78 -13.77 -13.38
CA VAL A 263 14.64 -14.32 -14.13
C VAL A 263 13.52 -14.78 -13.18
N GLY A 264 12.31 -14.29 -13.39
CA GLY A 264 11.17 -14.50 -12.50
C GLY A 264 10.14 -13.38 -12.56
N ILE A 265 9.10 -13.50 -11.73
CA ILE A 265 8.09 -12.46 -11.53
C ILE A 265 8.40 -11.79 -10.19
N HIS A 266 8.55 -10.48 -10.19
CA HIS A 266 8.88 -9.67 -9.02
C HIS A 266 7.80 -8.63 -8.81
N THR A 267 7.24 -8.58 -7.60
CA THR A 267 6.37 -7.48 -7.17
C THR A 267 7.23 -6.50 -6.38
N ILE A 268 7.30 -5.26 -6.82
CA ILE A 268 8.05 -4.19 -6.17
C ILE A 268 7.03 -3.15 -5.68
N GLU A 269 7.15 -2.78 -4.41
CA GLU A 269 6.31 -1.79 -3.74
C GLU A 269 7.07 -0.47 -3.63
N LEU A 270 6.48 0.62 -4.12
CA LEU A 270 6.91 1.99 -3.89
C LEU A 270 6.13 2.53 -2.69
N SER A 271 6.84 3.00 -1.67
CA SER A 271 6.30 3.86 -0.62
C SER A 271 6.82 5.28 -0.81
N VAL A 272 5.93 6.27 -0.68
CA VAL A 272 6.30 7.68 -0.79
C VAL A 272 5.96 8.38 0.51
N SER A 273 6.91 9.18 1.00
CA SER A 273 6.73 9.98 2.20
C SER A 273 7.21 11.42 1.98
N ASN A 274 6.84 12.31 2.91
CA ASN A 274 7.34 13.66 2.97
C ASN A 274 7.65 14.01 4.42
N ASP A 275 8.92 14.31 4.75
CA ASP A 275 9.36 14.70 6.11
C ASP A 275 8.71 13.87 7.24
N ASN A 276 8.76 12.54 7.10
CA ASN A 276 8.20 11.52 8.02
C ASN A 276 6.68 11.32 7.99
N VAL A 277 5.99 11.90 7.01
CA VAL A 277 4.57 11.65 6.73
C VAL A 277 4.45 10.62 5.61
N ASP A 278 3.85 9.46 5.90
CA ASP A 278 3.52 8.46 4.89
C ASP A 278 2.37 8.95 4.00
N LEU A 279 2.59 8.96 2.69
CA LEU A 279 1.62 9.41 1.69
C LEU A 279 0.91 8.25 1.00
N GLY A 280 1.38 7.03 1.22
CA GLY A 280 0.83 5.81 0.65
C GLY A 280 1.84 5.05 -0.21
N ALA A 281 1.36 3.97 -0.79
CA ALA A 281 2.16 3.04 -1.56
C ALA A 281 1.46 2.60 -2.86
N ASP A 282 2.27 2.20 -3.84
CA ASP A 282 1.83 1.61 -5.09
C ASP A 282 2.74 0.44 -5.50
N LYS A 283 2.29 -0.45 -6.38
CA LYS A 283 3.01 -1.66 -6.80
C LYS A 283 3.21 -1.73 -8.29
N VAL A 284 4.38 -2.24 -8.68
CA VAL A 284 4.68 -2.61 -10.06
C VAL A 284 5.14 -4.06 -10.13
N VAL A 285 4.65 -4.80 -11.12
CA VAL A 285 5.07 -6.16 -11.41
C VAL A 285 6.06 -6.18 -12.56
N ILE A 286 7.26 -6.70 -12.28
CA ILE A 286 8.32 -6.86 -13.27
C ILE A 286 8.50 -8.35 -13.57
N THR A 287 8.28 -8.73 -14.82
CA THR A 287 8.53 -10.09 -15.30
C THR A 287 9.87 -10.13 -16.04
N VAL A 288 10.89 -10.73 -15.45
CA VAL A 288 12.18 -10.93 -16.09
C VAL A 288 12.19 -12.28 -16.79
N GLN A 289 12.44 -12.29 -18.09
CA GLN A 289 12.48 -13.51 -18.90
C GLN A 289 13.82 -13.67 -19.63
N THR A 290 14.21 -14.92 -19.85
CA THR A 290 15.28 -15.25 -20.79
C THR A 290 14.77 -15.14 -22.23
N LEU A 291 15.71 -14.96 -23.16
CA LEU A 291 15.38 -14.98 -24.58
C LEU A 291 14.74 -16.33 -25.01
N THR A 292 15.21 -17.44 -24.45
CA THR A 292 14.64 -18.77 -24.70
C THR A 292 13.17 -18.84 -24.26
N GLN A 293 12.82 -18.29 -23.10
CA GLN A 293 11.43 -18.24 -22.62
C GLN A 293 10.54 -17.40 -23.54
N GLN A 294 11.03 -16.25 -24.01
CA GLN A 294 10.29 -15.44 -24.99
C GLN A 294 10.07 -16.19 -26.30
N ILE A 295 11.11 -16.82 -26.87
CA ILE A 295 11.00 -17.61 -28.11
C ILE A 295 10.01 -18.77 -27.94
N HIS A 296 10.04 -19.47 -26.80
CA HIS A 296 9.10 -20.54 -26.50
C HIS A 296 7.67 -20.03 -26.37
N GLY A 297 7.46 -18.87 -25.72
CA GLY A 297 6.16 -18.22 -25.61
C GLY A 297 5.58 -17.87 -26.99
N VAL A 298 6.40 -17.27 -27.85
CA VAL A 298 6.04 -16.98 -29.25
C VAL A 298 5.70 -18.25 -30.01
N ARG A 299 6.51 -19.31 -29.87
CA ARG A 299 6.26 -20.61 -30.54
C ARG A 299 4.94 -21.23 -30.09
N ALA A 300 4.63 -21.16 -28.79
CA ALA A 300 3.36 -21.65 -28.24
C ALA A 300 2.17 -20.83 -28.74
N ALA A 301 2.28 -19.51 -28.79
CA ALA A 301 1.26 -18.63 -29.35
C ALA A 301 1.00 -18.95 -30.83
N LYS A 302 2.05 -19.17 -31.62
CA LYS A 302 1.95 -19.59 -33.02
C LYS A 302 1.25 -20.94 -33.18
N LEU A 303 1.54 -21.90 -32.29
CA LEU A 303 0.90 -23.23 -32.35
C LEU A 303 -0.60 -23.14 -32.05
N ARG A 304 -1.00 -22.39 -31.01
CA ARG A 304 -2.42 -22.12 -30.71
C ARG A 304 -3.12 -21.44 -31.87
N PHE A 305 -2.44 -20.51 -32.52
CA PHE A 305 -2.97 -19.83 -33.69
C PHE A 305 -3.23 -20.80 -34.88
N LEU A 306 -2.38 -21.81 -35.08
CA LEU A 306 -2.61 -22.85 -36.09
C LEU A 306 -3.82 -23.72 -35.74
N GLU A 307 -3.99 -24.08 -34.47
CA GLU A 307 -5.17 -24.83 -34.00
C GLU A 307 -6.48 -24.05 -34.23
N ASP A 308 -6.47 -22.73 -33.99
CA ASP A 308 -7.61 -21.85 -34.27
C ASP A 308 -7.94 -21.80 -35.77
N ILE A 309 -6.94 -21.79 -36.67
CA ILE A 309 -7.17 -21.86 -38.13
C ILE A 309 -7.84 -23.18 -38.51
N ASP A 310 -7.35 -24.31 -38.00
CA ASP A 310 -7.91 -25.63 -38.31
C ASP A 310 -9.38 -25.72 -37.86
N ALA A 311 -9.70 -25.12 -36.70
CA ALA A 311 -11.08 -25.02 -36.22
C ALA A 311 -11.97 -24.13 -37.11
N VAL A 312 -11.42 -23.05 -37.69
CA VAL A 312 -12.15 -22.21 -38.67
C VAL A 312 -12.48 -23.03 -39.91
N LEU A 313 -11.47 -23.71 -40.47
CA LEU A 313 -11.58 -24.46 -41.72
C LEU A 313 -12.62 -25.59 -41.60
N GLU A 314 -12.70 -26.25 -40.45
CA GLU A 314 -13.69 -27.31 -40.23
C GLU A 314 -15.13 -26.77 -40.19
N LYS A 315 -15.34 -25.59 -39.59
CA LYS A 315 -16.66 -24.92 -39.61
C LYS A 315 -17.06 -24.49 -41.02
N GLU A 316 -16.12 -23.99 -41.82
CA GLU A 316 -16.36 -23.64 -43.22
C GLU A 316 -16.76 -24.89 -44.04
N LYS A 317 -16.05 -26.01 -43.87
CA LYS A 317 -16.41 -27.28 -44.53
C LYS A 317 -17.80 -27.77 -44.14
N GLN A 318 -18.18 -27.66 -42.86
CA GLN A 318 -19.53 -28.01 -42.40
C GLN A 318 -20.60 -27.12 -43.05
N ALA A 319 -20.35 -25.81 -43.13
CA ALA A 319 -21.24 -24.86 -43.79
C ALA A 319 -21.39 -25.17 -45.30
N ALA A 320 -20.27 -25.40 -45.99
CA ALA A 320 -20.26 -25.77 -47.41
C ALA A 320 -20.96 -27.11 -47.66
N GLY A 321 -20.76 -28.10 -46.79
CA GLY A 321 -21.43 -29.40 -46.85
C GLY A 321 -22.94 -29.32 -46.60
N ALA A 322 -23.39 -28.43 -45.71
CA ALA A 322 -24.81 -28.13 -45.55
C ALA A 322 -25.40 -27.49 -46.82
N LEU A 323 -24.71 -26.49 -47.39
CA LEU A 323 -25.12 -25.82 -48.62
C LEU A 323 -25.21 -26.79 -49.81
N THR A 324 -24.24 -27.70 -49.92
CA THR A 324 -24.17 -28.72 -50.99
C THR A 324 -25.34 -29.70 -50.91
N ARG A 325 -25.71 -30.15 -49.70
CA ARG A 325 -26.89 -31.00 -49.49
C ARG A 325 -28.19 -30.30 -49.87
N MET A 326 -28.31 -29.00 -49.58
CA MET A 326 -29.46 -28.20 -49.99
C MET A 326 -29.57 -28.08 -51.52
N LEU A 327 -28.44 -27.92 -52.21
CA LEU A 327 -28.38 -27.85 -53.68
C LEU A 327 -28.75 -29.17 -54.36
N ILE A 328 -28.23 -30.30 -53.87
CA ILE A 328 -28.46 -31.64 -54.48
C ILE A 328 -29.93 -32.07 -54.35
N ASN A 329 -30.63 -31.67 -53.29
CA ASN A 329 -32.03 -32.04 -53.07
C ASN A 329 -33.03 -31.31 -53.99
N GLY A 330 -32.56 -30.37 -54.82
CA GLY A 330 -33.23 -29.96 -56.07
C GLY A 330 -34.60 -29.27 -55.99
N ASN A 331 -35.18 -29.04 -54.81
CA ASN A 331 -36.51 -28.43 -54.70
C ASN A 331 -36.42 -26.95 -54.29
N PHE A 332 -36.21 -26.07 -55.28
CA PHE A 332 -36.22 -24.62 -55.08
C PHE A 332 -37.64 -24.05 -54.85
N GLY A 333 -38.69 -24.87 -54.94
CA GLY A 333 -40.08 -24.49 -54.69
C GLY A 333 -40.54 -24.60 -53.24
N ASP A 334 -39.88 -25.47 -52.45
CA ASP A 334 -40.16 -25.70 -51.02
C ASP A 334 -38.94 -25.40 -50.13
N LEU A 335 -38.17 -24.36 -50.43
CA LEU A 335 -37.22 -23.82 -49.46
C LEU A 335 -38.03 -23.21 -48.32
N ALA A 336 -38.41 -24.04 -47.34
CA ALA A 336 -39.00 -23.57 -46.10
C ALA A 336 -38.07 -22.47 -45.58
N ARG A 337 -38.61 -21.28 -45.34
CA ARG A 337 -37.87 -20.09 -44.90
C ARG A 337 -36.83 -20.41 -43.81
N ASN A 338 -37.11 -21.41 -43.00
CA ASN A 338 -36.27 -21.95 -41.93
C ASN A 338 -34.92 -22.49 -42.43
N ASP A 339 -34.84 -23.15 -43.59
CA ASP A 339 -33.61 -23.72 -44.14
C ASP A 339 -32.67 -22.64 -44.66
N VAL A 340 -33.22 -21.61 -45.33
CA VAL A 340 -32.46 -20.42 -45.75
C VAL A 340 -31.97 -19.64 -44.52
N VAL A 341 -32.80 -19.53 -43.48
CA VAL A 341 -32.43 -18.88 -42.22
C VAL A 341 -31.31 -19.66 -41.51
N ALA A 342 -31.37 -20.99 -41.48
CA ALA A 342 -30.34 -21.83 -40.87
C ALA A 342 -29.00 -21.75 -41.62
N ALA A 343 -29.01 -21.79 -42.96
CA ALA A 343 -27.81 -21.60 -43.78
C ALA A 343 -27.21 -20.19 -43.57
N ARG A 344 -28.06 -19.16 -43.54
CA ARG A 344 -27.64 -17.78 -43.29
C ARG A 344 -27.01 -17.62 -41.90
N GLN A 345 -27.60 -18.22 -40.88
CA GLN A 345 -27.08 -18.18 -39.52
C GLN A 345 -25.71 -18.87 -39.43
N THR A 346 -25.53 -19.98 -40.13
CA THR A 346 -24.26 -20.72 -40.16
C THR A 346 -23.16 -19.90 -40.83
N ILE A 347 -23.47 -19.21 -41.94
CA ILE A 347 -22.55 -18.28 -42.61
C ILE A 347 -22.20 -17.10 -41.71
N TYR A 348 -23.18 -16.49 -41.02
CA TYR A 348 -22.90 -15.41 -40.07
C TYR A 348 -21.99 -15.86 -38.93
N SER A 349 -22.23 -17.04 -38.34
CA SER A 349 -21.37 -17.58 -37.30
C SER A 349 -19.96 -17.89 -37.80
N SER A 350 -19.80 -18.33 -39.05
CA SER A 350 -18.48 -18.48 -39.69
C SER A 350 -17.80 -17.11 -39.85
N MET A 351 -18.50 -16.10 -40.38
CA MET A 351 -17.95 -14.74 -40.55
C MET A 351 -17.51 -14.10 -39.23
N GLU A 352 -18.31 -14.20 -38.16
CA GLU A 352 -17.92 -13.73 -36.82
C GLU A 352 -16.67 -14.43 -36.32
N TYR A 353 -16.57 -15.74 -36.55
CA TYR A 353 -15.41 -16.52 -36.16
C TYR A 353 -14.16 -16.06 -36.93
N HIS A 354 -14.24 -15.80 -38.25
CA HIS A 354 -13.15 -15.22 -39.03
C HIS A 354 -12.69 -13.86 -38.51
N VAL A 355 -13.62 -12.97 -38.14
CA VAL A 355 -13.31 -11.66 -37.57
C VAL A 355 -12.54 -11.80 -36.25
N LYS A 356 -13.01 -12.71 -35.37
CA LYS A 356 -12.35 -12.98 -34.09
C LYS A 356 -10.94 -13.56 -34.28
N SER A 357 -10.79 -14.54 -35.17
CA SER A 357 -9.48 -15.15 -35.48
C SER A 357 -8.51 -14.13 -36.10
N ARG A 358 -9.00 -13.23 -36.97
CA ARG A 358 -8.17 -12.14 -37.53
C ARG A 358 -7.65 -11.19 -36.45
N LYS A 359 -8.47 -10.85 -35.46
CA LYS A 359 -8.05 -9.99 -34.33
C LYS A 359 -6.96 -10.66 -33.50
N ILE A 360 -7.09 -11.96 -33.24
CA ILE A 360 -6.06 -12.76 -32.55
C ILE A 360 -4.75 -12.76 -33.35
N LEU A 361 -4.83 -12.92 -34.68
CA LEU A 361 -3.69 -12.89 -35.60
C LEU A 361 -2.94 -11.55 -35.55
N GLN A 362 -3.68 -10.44 -35.58
CA GLN A 362 -3.11 -9.09 -35.46
C GLN A 362 -2.38 -8.87 -34.14
N ASN A 363 -2.96 -9.31 -33.02
CA ASN A 363 -2.31 -9.22 -31.71
C ASN A 363 -1.02 -10.07 -31.66
N SER A 364 -1.04 -11.26 -32.25
CA SER A 364 0.15 -12.12 -32.32
C SER A 364 1.25 -11.52 -33.20
N ILE A 365 0.90 -10.85 -34.30
CA ILE A 365 1.87 -10.14 -35.13
C ILE A 365 2.50 -8.98 -34.35
N GLY A 366 1.71 -8.21 -33.59
CA GLY A 366 2.23 -7.15 -32.73
C GLY A 366 3.26 -7.70 -31.72
N SER A 367 2.89 -8.76 -31.01
CA SER A 367 3.80 -9.43 -30.07
C SER A 367 5.08 -9.96 -30.73
N LEU A 368 5.00 -10.46 -31.98
CA LEU A 368 6.17 -10.86 -32.77
C LEU A 368 7.05 -9.67 -33.17
N GLN A 369 6.45 -8.54 -33.54
CA GLN A 369 7.17 -7.31 -33.87
C GLN A 369 7.90 -6.76 -32.65
N ASP A 370 7.26 -6.77 -31.48
CA ASP A 370 7.88 -6.37 -30.22
C ASP A 370 9.07 -7.28 -29.86
N THR A 371 8.89 -8.60 -30.04
CA THR A 371 9.96 -9.59 -29.84
C THR A 371 11.12 -9.39 -30.80
N LEU A 372 10.83 -9.06 -32.07
CA LEU A 372 11.86 -8.78 -33.08
C LEU A 372 12.62 -7.48 -32.76
N LEU A 373 11.93 -6.45 -32.25
CA LEU A 373 12.55 -5.21 -31.79
C LEU A 373 13.53 -5.47 -30.64
N LEU A 374 13.14 -6.34 -29.71
CA LEU A 374 13.94 -6.77 -28.56
C LEU A 374 15.19 -7.59 -28.96
N LEU A 375 15.14 -8.29 -30.10
CA LEU A 375 16.24 -9.10 -30.63
C LEU A 375 17.31 -8.29 -31.38
N GLY A 376 17.02 -7.04 -31.75
CA GLY A 376 17.90 -6.23 -32.61
C GLY A 376 17.93 -6.69 -34.07
N SER A 377 18.50 -5.86 -34.95
CA SER A 377 18.63 -6.17 -36.38
C SER A 377 19.44 -7.46 -36.60
N PRO A 378 19.12 -8.27 -37.63
CA PRO A 378 19.97 -9.40 -37.99
C PRO A 378 21.40 -8.91 -38.23
N VAL A 379 22.38 -9.57 -37.62
CA VAL A 379 23.78 -9.38 -38.00
C VAL A 379 23.90 -9.85 -39.44
N GLU A 380 24.07 -8.92 -40.38
CA GLU A 380 24.54 -9.26 -41.72
C GLU A 380 25.89 -9.96 -41.54
N THR A 381 25.91 -11.28 -41.71
CA THR A 381 27.15 -12.01 -41.91
C THR A 381 27.72 -11.53 -43.24
N MET A 382 28.67 -10.60 -43.17
CA MET A 382 29.56 -10.30 -44.28
C MET A 382 30.32 -11.60 -44.62
N GLU A 383 30.03 -12.16 -45.80
CA GLU A 383 30.86 -13.19 -46.44
C GLU A 383 32.25 -12.65 -46.81
#